data_AF-A0A2W4NUJ5-F1
#
_entry.id   AF-A0A2W4NUJ5-F1
#
_cell.length_a   1.000
_cell.length_b   1.000
_cell.length_c   1.000
_cell.angle_alpha   90.00
_cell.angle_beta   90.00
_cell.angle_gamma   90.00
#
_symmetry.space_group_name_H-M   'P 1'
#
loop_
_entity.id
_entity.type
_entity.pdbx_description
1 polymer ?
#
loop_
_entity_poly.entity_id
_entity_poly.type
_entity_poly.pdbx_seq_one_letter_code
_entity_poly.pdbx_strand_id
1 'polypeptide(L)'
;MFFVLFLSCNSDEESTPINDISITAVDPESPGTLGFYETSTSDRVTITYDYHISHPEGARIWIIPYTEGDKSEGYVYSSSGVFKGSGQRTVIFSTEDVGSGPLHVDQIKISITNPDQSTQLLERFVDVDYTFE
;
A
#
# COMPACT_ATOMS: atom_id res chain seq x y z
N MET A 1 -1.26 -45.31 44.40
CA MET A 1 -2.02 -45.35 43.13
C MET A 1 -2.25 -43.90 42.70
N PHE A 2 -2.07 -43.65 41.42
CA PHE A 2 -1.70 -42.39 40.75
C PHE A 2 -2.48 -41.11 41.14
N PHE A 3 -1.74 -40.03 41.42
CA PHE A 3 -2.24 -38.65 41.45
C PHE A 3 -2.02 -38.06 40.05
N VAL A 4 -3.09 -37.66 39.37
CA VAL A 4 -3.02 -37.05 38.03
C VAL A 4 -2.77 -35.55 38.21
N LEU A 5 -1.59 -35.07 37.83
CA LEU A 5 -1.34 -33.66 37.59
C LEU A 5 -2.12 -33.26 36.33
N PHE A 6 -3.10 -32.37 36.45
CA PHE A 6 -3.58 -31.64 35.29
C PHE A 6 -2.49 -30.64 34.91
N LEU A 7 -1.72 -30.94 33.87
CA LEU A 7 -0.99 -29.91 33.13
C LEU A 7 -2.04 -28.96 32.57
N SER A 8 -2.05 -27.73 33.09
CA SER A 8 -2.68 -26.60 32.42
C SER A 8 -1.91 -26.37 31.12
N CYS A 9 -2.44 -26.84 29.99
CA CYS A 9 -2.01 -26.35 28.69
C CYS A 9 -2.46 -24.89 28.60
N ASN A 10 -1.56 -23.95 28.92
CA ASN A 10 -1.66 -22.62 28.36
C ASN A 10 -1.35 -22.78 26.86
N SER A 11 -2.40 -22.89 26.05
CA SER A 11 -2.29 -22.57 24.63
C SER A 11 -2.08 -21.07 24.54
N ASP A 12 -0.81 -20.66 24.58
CA ASP A 12 -0.39 -19.36 24.09
C ASP A 12 -0.77 -19.34 22.60
N GLU A 13 -1.97 -18.85 22.29
CA GLU A 13 -2.35 -18.45 20.94
C GLU A 13 -1.37 -17.35 20.56
N GLU A 14 -0.27 -17.72 19.89
CA GLU A 14 0.64 -16.76 19.26
C GLU A 14 -0.19 -16.01 18.21
N SER A 15 -0.79 -14.89 18.61
CA SER A 15 -1.61 -14.09 17.72
C SER A 15 -0.70 -13.60 16.61
N THR A 16 -0.85 -14.16 15.41
CA THR A 16 -0.08 -13.69 14.27
C THR A 16 -0.37 -12.21 14.07
N PRO A 17 0.66 -11.36 13.91
CA PRO A 17 0.43 -9.95 13.75
C PRO A 17 -0.39 -9.70 12.48
N ILE A 18 -1.53 -9.05 12.64
CA ILE A 18 -2.43 -8.64 11.56
C ILE A 18 -1.94 -7.29 11.03
N ASN A 19 -1.58 -7.26 9.75
CA ASN A 19 -1.23 -6.04 9.03
C ASN A 19 -2.13 -5.96 7.81
N ASP A 20 -3.08 -5.03 7.84
CA ASP A 20 -4.15 -4.93 6.85
C ASP A 20 -4.38 -3.48 6.41
N ILE A 21 -4.94 -3.34 5.21
CA ILE A 21 -5.24 -2.09 4.55
C ILE A 21 -6.47 -2.24 3.66
N SER A 22 -7.41 -1.31 3.81
CA SER A 22 -8.61 -1.22 2.99
C SER A 22 -8.68 0.14 2.32
N ILE A 23 -8.66 0.17 0.97
CA ILE A 23 -8.91 1.40 0.22
C ILE A 23 -10.38 1.76 0.36
N THR A 24 -10.65 3.00 0.78
CA THR A 24 -12.01 3.50 1.05
C THR A 24 -12.45 4.55 0.03
N ALA A 25 -11.52 5.23 -0.63
CA ALA A 25 -11.81 6.14 -1.75
C ALA A 25 -10.61 6.25 -2.70
N VAL A 26 -10.92 6.49 -3.98
CA VAL A 26 -9.95 6.79 -5.04
C VAL A 26 -10.51 7.95 -5.86
N ASP A 27 -9.70 8.98 -6.12
CA ASP A 27 -10.11 10.16 -6.89
C ASP A 27 -8.96 10.67 -7.79
N PRO A 28 -9.15 10.84 -9.11
CA PRO A 28 -10.34 10.42 -9.85
C PRO A 28 -10.53 8.90 -9.79
N GLU A 29 -11.76 8.44 -10.03
CA GLU A 29 -12.02 7.00 -10.21
C GLU A 29 -11.45 6.51 -11.55
N SER A 30 -11.06 5.23 -11.60
CA SER A 30 -10.61 4.55 -12.82
C SER A 30 -11.82 4.13 -13.68
N PRO A 31 -11.78 4.27 -15.02
CA PRO A 31 -10.66 4.77 -15.82
C PRO A 31 -10.53 6.29 -15.84
N GLY A 32 -9.32 6.82 -16.05
CA GLY A 32 -9.11 8.27 -16.13
C GLY A 32 -7.87 8.69 -16.94
N THR A 33 -7.92 9.90 -17.50
CA THR A 33 -6.77 10.56 -18.16
C THR A 33 -6.34 11.75 -17.33
N LEU A 34 -5.05 11.85 -17.05
CA LEU A 34 -4.44 12.82 -16.15
C LEU A 34 -3.21 13.44 -16.81
N GLY A 35 -2.90 14.70 -16.51
CA GLY A 35 -1.61 15.29 -16.86
C GLY A 35 -0.45 14.67 -16.06
N PHE A 36 0.74 14.69 -16.63
CA PHE A 36 1.98 14.41 -15.88
C PHE A 36 2.17 15.37 -14.69
N TYR A 37 2.90 14.92 -13.67
CA TYR A 37 3.07 15.63 -12.41
C TYR A 37 3.62 17.06 -12.57
N GLU A 38 4.52 17.30 -13.53
CA GLU A 38 5.12 18.61 -13.77
C GLU A 38 4.19 19.58 -14.52
N THR A 39 3.20 19.06 -15.26
CA THR A 39 2.29 19.89 -16.06
C THR A 39 1.15 20.44 -15.21
N SER A 40 0.65 19.63 -14.26
CA SER A 40 -0.39 20.01 -13.31
C SER A 40 -0.19 19.30 -11.99
N THR A 41 0.10 20.08 -10.93
CA THR A 41 0.09 19.51 -9.59
C THR A 41 -1.31 19.02 -9.16
N SER A 42 -2.39 19.37 -9.86
CA SER A 42 -3.73 18.84 -9.51
C SER A 42 -4.00 17.47 -10.13
N ASP A 43 -3.20 17.06 -11.12
CA ASP A 43 -3.42 15.85 -11.91
C ASP A 43 -2.66 14.70 -11.25
N ARG A 44 -3.34 14.09 -10.29
CA ARG A 44 -2.83 13.01 -9.47
C ARG A 44 -3.98 12.12 -9.05
N VAL A 45 -3.68 10.86 -8.78
CA VAL A 45 -4.63 9.96 -8.14
C VAL A 45 -4.45 10.06 -6.64
N THR A 46 -5.52 10.44 -5.96
CA THR A 46 -5.64 10.50 -4.51
C THR A 46 -6.29 9.22 -4.02
N ILE A 47 -5.69 8.58 -3.03
CA ILE A 47 -6.18 7.35 -2.42
C ILE A 47 -6.34 7.57 -0.92
N THR A 48 -7.55 7.32 -0.43
CA THR A 48 -7.83 7.23 1.01
C THR A 48 -7.97 5.77 1.39
N TYR A 49 -7.32 5.39 2.49
CA TYR A 49 -7.38 4.03 3.02
C TYR A 49 -7.40 4.02 4.54
N ASP A 50 -8.07 3.01 5.08
CA ASP A 50 -7.96 2.61 6.48
C ASP A 50 -6.89 1.53 6.61
N TYR A 51 -6.19 1.49 7.74
CA TYR A 51 -5.17 0.49 8.03
C TYR A 51 -5.31 -0.05 9.45
N HIS A 52 -4.80 -1.26 9.66
CA HIS A 52 -4.51 -1.83 10.97
C HIS A 52 -3.14 -2.50 10.96
N ILE A 53 -2.23 -2.05 11.81
CA ILE A 53 -0.87 -2.59 11.94
C ILE A 53 -0.65 -3.09 13.36
N SER A 54 -0.51 -4.41 13.52
CA SER A 54 -0.18 -5.02 14.79
C SER A 54 1.26 -5.58 14.85
N HIS A 55 2.07 -5.36 13.81
CA HIS A 55 3.50 -5.68 13.86
C HIS A 55 4.17 -4.94 15.05
N PRO A 56 4.94 -5.60 15.93
CA PRO A 56 5.44 -5.01 17.18
C PRO A 56 6.27 -3.73 17.00
N GLU A 57 7.06 -3.68 15.94
CA GLU A 57 7.89 -2.52 15.58
C GLU A 57 7.13 -1.47 14.76
N GLY A 58 5.88 -1.78 14.37
CA GLY A 58 5.11 -1.05 13.38
C GLY A 58 5.43 -1.50 11.97
N ALA A 59 4.87 -0.79 10.98
CA ALA A 59 5.04 -1.09 9.57
C ALA A 59 4.95 0.17 8.71
N ARG A 60 5.49 0.11 7.50
CA ARG A 60 5.36 1.13 6.46
C ARG A 60 4.37 0.64 5.42
N ILE A 61 3.59 1.55 4.84
CA ILE A 61 2.55 1.26 3.86
C ILE A 61 2.84 2.06 2.60
N TRP A 62 2.96 1.38 1.48
CA TRP A 62 3.31 1.97 0.18
C TRP A 62 2.20 1.68 -0.83
N ILE A 63 1.87 2.72 -1.60
CA ILE A 63 0.94 2.68 -2.73
C ILE A 63 1.73 3.15 -3.93
N ILE A 64 2.01 2.26 -4.88
CA ILE A 64 2.96 2.49 -5.98
C ILE A 64 2.29 2.16 -7.31
N PRO A 65 2.30 3.05 -8.32
CA PRO A 65 1.74 2.75 -9.63
C PRO A 65 2.64 1.77 -10.40
N TYR A 66 2.00 0.89 -11.16
CA TYR A 66 2.60 -0.15 -11.98
C TYR A 66 2.06 -0.10 -13.41
N THR A 67 2.93 -0.46 -14.35
CA THR A 67 2.69 -0.54 -15.79
C THR A 67 3.28 -1.84 -16.28
N GLU A 68 2.46 -2.71 -16.88
CA GLU A 68 2.90 -3.97 -17.49
C GLU A 68 3.71 -4.89 -16.54
N GLY A 69 3.40 -4.83 -15.24
CA GLY A 69 4.05 -5.65 -14.20
C GLY A 69 5.29 -5.04 -13.55
N ASP A 70 5.77 -3.89 -14.02
CA ASP A 70 6.88 -3.14 -13.42
C ASP A 70 6.40 -1.82 -12.81
N LYS A 71 7.22 -1.21 -11.93
CA LYS A 71 6.89 0.14 -11.43
C LYS A 71 6.83 1.11 -12.60
N SER A 72 5.77 1.92 -12.66
CA SER A 72 5.62 2.91 -13.73
C SER A 72 6.84 3.84 -13.77
N GLU A 73 7.33 4.15 -14.96
CA GLU A 73 8.44 5.10 -15.14
C GLU A 73 8.03 6.48 -14.62
N GLY A 74 8.99 7.23 -14.05
CA GLY A 74 8.71 8.55 -13.50
C GLY A 74 7.74 8.58 -12.31
N TYR A 75 7.44 7.44 -11.66
CA TYR A 75 6.45 7.39 -10.58
C TYR A 75 6.75 8.38 -9.43
N VAL A 76 5.73 9.17 -9.12
CA VAL A 76 5.68 10.07 -7.96
C VAL A 76 4.68 9.50 -6.97
N TYR A 77 5.04 9.44 -5.70
CA TYR A 77 4.21 8.84 -4.67
C TYR A 77 4.45 9.49 -3.30
N SER A 78 3.48 9.34 -2.40
CA SER A 78 3.62 9.80 -1.02
C SER A 78 4.56 8.91 -0.22
N SER A 79 5.44 9.52 0.58
CA SER A 79 6.29 8.78 1.50
C SER A 79 5.50 8.13 2.65
N SER A 80 5.99 7.00 3.15
CA SER A 80 5.41 6.32 4.32
C SER A 80 6.19 6.66 5.58
N GLY A 81 5.46 6.95 6.67
CA GLY A 81 5.98 6.86 8.04
C GLY A 81 5.97 5.41 8.54
N VAL A 82 6.28 5.22 9.83
CA VAL A 82 6.06 3.94 10.54
C VAL A 82 4.76 4.04 11.32
N PHE A 83 3.82 3.15 11.04
CA PHE A 83 2.48 3.14 11.64
C PHE A 83 2.31 1.99 12.62
N LYS A 84 1.41 2.20 13.60
CA LYS A 84 0.99 1.23 14.62
C LYS A 84 -0.49 1.39 14.91
N GLY A 85 -1.16 0.30 15.30
CA GLY A 85 -2.59 0.31 15.58
C GLY A 85 -3.43 0.57 14.33
N SER A 86 -4.63 1.11 14.51
CA SER A 86 -5.51 1.48 13.40
C SER A 86 -5.48 2.97 13.10
N GLY A 87 -5.72 3.33 11.85
CA GLY A 87 -5.88 4.71 11.44
C GLY A 87 -6.33 4.85 9.99
N GLN A 88 -6.43 6.09 9.53
CA GLN A 88 -6.76 6.45 8.15
C GLN A 88 -5.65 7.33 7.56
N ARG A 89 -5.43 7.20 6.25
CA ARG A 89 -4.47 7.99 5.49
C ARG A 89 -5.08 8.41 4.17
N THR A 90 -4.65 9.56 3.69
CA THR A 90 -4.81 9.97 2.29
C THR A 90 -3.42 10.16 1.71
N VAL A 91 -3.18 9.52 0.57
CA VAL A 91 -1.92 9.58 -0.18
C VAL A 91 -2.21 9.90 -1.64
N ILE A 92 -1.16 10.26 -2.35
CA ILE A 92 -1.24 10.52 -3.79
C ILE A 92 -0.20 9.69 -4.53
N PHE A 93 -0.49 9.38 -5.79
CA PHE A 93 0.50 9.04 -6.80
C PHE A 93 0.23 9.79 -8.10
N SER A 94 1.27 9.95 -8.92
CA SER A 94 1.26 10.48 -10.29
C SER A 94 2.51 9.95 -11.01
N THR A 95 2.74 10.37 -12.26
CA THR A 95 3.97 10.06 -13.01
C THR A 95 4.55 11.32 -13.65
N GLU A 96 5.86 11.38 -13.76
CA GLU A 96 6.62 12.40 -14.49
C GLU A 96 6.69 12.09 -15.99
N ASP A 97 6.78 13.12 -16.84
CA ASP A 97 7.03 12.93 -18.27
C ASP A 97 8.52 12.59 -18.50
N VAL A 98 8.80 11.33 -18.79
CA VAL A 98 10.16 10.85 -19.11
C VAL A 98 10.48 10.87 -20.62
N GLY A 99 9.58 11.43 -21.44
CA GLY A 99 9.77 11.60 -22.89
C GLY A 99 9.49 10.36 -23.73
N SER A 100 8.77 9.37 -23.19
CA SER A 100 8.37 8.13 -23.89
C SER A 100 6.97 8.20 -24.51
N GLY A 101 6.23 9.30 -24.31
CA GLY A 101 4.84 9.47 -24.72
C GLY A 101 3.86 9.14 -23.58
N PRO A 102 2.55 8.99 -23.88
CA PRO A 102 1.55 8.66 -22.87
C PRO A 102 1.90 7.38 -22.12
N LEU A 103 1.76 7.41 -20.80
CA LEU A 103 2.07 6.30 -19.91
C LEU A 103 0.77 5.70 -19.37
N HIS A 104 0.61 4.38 -19.54
CA HIS A 104 -0.55 3.65 -19.02
C HIS A 104 -0.22 2.99 -17.68
N VAL A 105 -0.96 3.32 -16.63
CA VAL A 105 -0.89 2.64 -15.33
C VAL A 105 -2.04 1.65 -15.25
N ASP A 106 -1.72 0.35 -15.22
CA ASP A 106 -2.69 -0.75 -15.24
C ASP A 106 -2.91 -1.38 -13.85
N GLN A 107 -1.98 -1.14 -12.92
CA GLN A 107 -2.06 -1.68 -11.58
C GLN A 107 -1.53 -0.71 -10.52
N ILE A 108 -2.03 -0.87 -9.30
CA ILE A 108 -1.48 -0.24 -8.11
C ILE A 108 -0.98 -1.35 -7.20
N LYS A 109 0.30 -1.28 -6.83
CA LYS A 109 0.84 -2.14 -5.80
C LYS A 109 0.64 -1.54 -4.42
N ILE A 110 0.03 -2.33 -3.56
CA ILE A 110 -0.12 -2.08 -2.13
C ILE A 110 0.88 -2.97 -1.40
N SER A 111 1.81 -2.36 -0.67
CA SER A 111 2.88 -3.08 0.04
C SER A 111 2.97 -2.60 1.49
N ILE A 112 2.96 -3.55 2.43
CA ILE A 112 3.24 -3.30 3.84
C ILE A 112 4.56 -3.98 4.19
N THR A 113 5.54 -3.20 4.67
CA THR A 113 6.85 -3.71 5.10
C THR A 113 7.12 -3.38 6.55
N ASN A 114 8.04 -4.10 7.19
CA ASN A 114 8.55 -3.72 8.51
C ASN A 114 9.32 -2.37 8.45
N PRO A 115 9.67 -1.75 9.59
CA PRO A 115 10.17 -0.37 9.60
C PRO A 115 11.49 -0.14 8.84
N ASP A 116 12.37 -1.13 8.80
CA ASP A 116 13.65 -1.09 8.06
C ASP A 116 13.51 -1.58 6.60
N GLN A 117 12.30 -2.00 6.20
CA GLN A 117 11.94 -2.48 4.87
C GLN A 117 12.64 -3.78 4.44
N SER A 118 13.20 -4.54 5.38
CA SER A 118 13.84 -5.84 5.10
C SER A 118 12.85 -6.99 4.92
N THR A 119 11.63 -6.86 5.44
CA THR A 119 10.60 -7.90 5.43
C THR A 119 9.30 -7.39 4.80
N GLN A 120 8.78 -8.14 3.83
CA GLN A 120 7.45 -7.94 3.25
C GLN A 120 6.40 -8.59 4.15
N LEU A 121 5.48 -7.79 4.71
CA LEU A 121 4.41 -8.25 5.59
C LEU A 121 3.09 -8.51 4.84
N LEU A 122 2.81 -7.71 3.80
CA LEU A 122 1.68 -7.88 2.89
C LEU A 122 2.03 -7.31 1.52
N GLU A 123 1.73 -8.00 0.44
CA GLU A 123 1.80 -7.46 -0.92
C GLU A 123 0.53 -7.86 -1.69
N ARG A 124 -0.08 -6.89 -2.38
CA ARG A 124 -1.18 -7.14 -3.32
C ARG A 124 -1.24 -6.08 -4.40
N PHE A 125 -1.90 -6.43 -5.50
CA PHE A 125 -2.15 -5.54 -6.62
C PHE A 125 -3.65 -5.26 -6.75
N VAL A 126 -3.97 -4.06 -7.20
CA VAL A 126 -5.33 -3.63 -7.54
C VAL A 126 -5.30 -3.14 -8.98
N ASP A 127 -6.12 -3.73 -9.83
CA ASP A 127 -6.21 -3.35 -11.24
C ASP A 127 -6.87 -1.96 -11.36
N VAL A 128 -6.29 -1.12 -12.22
CA VAL A 128 -6.77 0.23 -12.57
C VAL A 128 -6.51 0.50 -14.06
N ASP A 129 -6.95 1.65 -14.54
CA ASP A 129 -6.81 2.08 -15.92
C ASP A 129 -6.62 3.60 -15.94
N TYR A 130 -5.37 4.06 -15.83
CA TYR A 130 -5.05 5.48 -15.98
C TYR A 130 -4.09 5.70 -17.13
N THR A 131 -4.29 6.80 -17.85
CA THR A 131 -3.35 7.29 -18.87
C THR A 131 -2.83 8.65 -18.44
N PHE A 132 -1.51 8.78 -18.33
CA PHE A 132 -0.82 10.04 -18.09
C PHE A 132 -0.24 10.58 -19.38
N GLU A 133 -0.56 11.83 -19.74
CA GLU A 133 -0.15 12.48 -21.00
C GLU A 133 0.07 14.00 -20.90
#